data_AF-A0A401G206-F1
#
_entry.id   AF-A0A401G206-F1
#
_cell.length_a   1.000
_cell.length_b   1.000
_cell.length_c   1.000
_cell.angle_alpha   90.00
_cell.angle_beta   90.00
_cell.angle_gamma   90.00
#
_symmetry.space_group_name_H-M   'P 1'
#
loop_
_entity.id
_entity.type
_entity.pdbx_description
1 polymer ?
#
loop_
_entity_poly.entity_id
_entity_poly.type
_entity_poly.pdbx_seq_one_letter_code
_entity_poly.pdbx_strand_id
1 'polypeptide(L)'
;MVVDTYPADTSRFLKGQKDPFANPVGSTTIRNLEALFDELLKPETDLQAFDSFLDPIIRIRAVQTVLAPAQAVGFTYFLKKVIREELKGALSGEDDLNALLAFELKIDDLSLTAFNIYTKCREAVSQLRVNLERNRIYKAFSRAGLVDEIPDDGPDLKEEKQ
;
A
#
# COMPACT_ATOMS: atom_id res chain seq x y z
N MET A 1 14.08 -10.69 4.33
CA MET A 1 12.67 -11.01 4.02
C MET A 1 11.79 -9.82 4.36
N VAL A 2 10.55 -9.73 3.84
CA VAL A 2 9.62 -8.60 4.07
C VAL A 2 9.44 -8.30 5.56
N VAL A 3 9.35 -9.34 6.38
CA VAL A 3 9.16 -9.26 7.84
C VAL A 3 10.36 -8.61 8.56
N ASP A 4 11.56 -8.64 7.97
CA ASP A 4 12.78 -8.06 8.57
C ASP A 4 12.85 -6.53 8.40
N THR A 5 11.90 -5.94 7.67
CA THR A 5 11.76 -4.48 7.58
C THR A 5 11.09 -3.87 8.82
N TYR A 6 10.50 -4.71 9.68
CA TYR A 6 9.91 -4.31 10.93
C TYR A 6 10.93 -4.27 12.08
N PRO A 7 10.65 -3.55 13.19
CA PRO A 7 11.42 -3.69 14.42
C PRO A 7 11.49 -5.15 14.89
N ALA A 8 12.60 -5.52 15.54
CA ALA A 8 12.92 -6.92 15.87
C ALA A 8 11.81 -7.67 16.62
N ASP A 9 11.12 -7.01 17.56
CA ASP A 9 10.03 -7.62 18.32
C ASP A 9 8.81 -7.92 17.44
N THR A 10 8.44 -6.98 16.56
CA THR A 10 7.38 -7.16 15.57
C THR A 10 7.75 -8.25 14.57
N SER A 11 9.00 -8.29 14.10
CA SER A 11 9.46 -9.35 13.21
C SER A 11 9.38 -10.73 13.85
N ARG A 12 9.75 -10.87 15.13
CA ARG A 12 9.65 -12.12 15.88
C ARG A 12 8.19 -12.56 16.04
N PHE A 13 7.30 -11.64 16.39
CA PHE A 13 5.87 -11.91 16.52
C PHE A 13 5.27 -12.39 15.18
N LEU A 14 5.53 -11.65 14.10
CA LEU A 14 5.00 -11.98 12.76
C LEU A 14 5.51 -13.33 12.24
N LYS A 15 6.73 -13.74 12.60
CA LYS A 15 7.29 -15.07 12.25
C LYS A 15 6.77 -16.20 13.14
N GLY A 16 6.58 -15.92 14.43
CA GLY A 16 6.23 -16.92 15.43
C GLY A 16 4.74 -17.27 15.49
N GLN A 17 3.86 -16.30 15.20
CA GLN A 17 2.41 -16.50 15.32
C GLN A 17 1.79 -16.91 13.98
N LYS A 18 1.30 -18.15 13.90
CA LYS A 18 0.75 -18.75 12.66
C LYS A 18 -0.77 -18.62 12.52
N ASP A 19 -1.48 -18.34 13.61
CA ASP A 19 -2.93 -18.16 13.57
C ASP A 19 -3.31 -16.89 12.77
N PRO A 20 -4.09 -17.00 11.67
CA PRO A 20 -4.49 -15.85 10.87
C PRO A 20 -5.28 -14.79 11.63
N PHE A 21 -6.00 -15.17 12.70
CA PHE A 21 -6.72 -14.21 13.54
C PHE A 21 -5.78 -13.43 14.46
N ALA A 22 -4.83 -14.12 15.08
CA ALA A 22 -3.82 -13.48 15.92
C ALA A 22 -2.73 -12.75 15.12
N ASN A 23 -2.52 -13.09 13.85
CA ASN A 23 -1.53 -12.47 12.96
C ASN A 23 -2.11 -12.13 11.56
N PRO A 24 -3.04 -11.17 11.49
CA PRO A 24 -3.70 -10.80 10.23
C PRO A 24 -2.74 -10.13 9.24
N VAL A 25 -1.69 -9.46 9.74
CA VAL A 25 -0.66 -8.81 8.90
C VAL A 25 0.21 -9.87 8.22
N GLY A 26 0.71 -10.86 8.96
CA GLY A 26 1.53 -11.93 8.42
C GLY A 26 0.78 -12.79 7.42
N SER A 27 -0.44 -13.22 7.77
CA SER A 27 -1.28 -14.06 6.90
C SER A 27 -1.69 -13.34 5.61
N THR A 28 -2.09 -12.06 5.69
CA THR A 28 -2.38 -11.24 4.51
C THR A 28 -1.15 -11.04 3.65
N THR A 29 0.02 -10.81 4.27
CA THR A 29 1.27 -10.61 3.53
C THR A 29 1.65 -11.86 2.75
N ILE A 30 1.66 -13.04 3.38
CA ILE A 30 2.05 -14.30 2.73
C ILE A 30 1.12 -14.62 1.55
N ARG A 31 -0.20 -14.62 1.79
CA ARG A 31 -1.19 -14.96 0.74
C ARG A 31 -1.08 -14.07 -0.49
N ASN A 32 -0.90 -12.76 -0.29
CA ASN A 32 -0.79 -11.83 -1.41
C ASN A 32 0.58 -11.91 -2.10
N LEU A 33 1.65 -12.23 -1.36
CA LEU A 33 2.97 -12.47 -1.96
C LEU A 33 2.96 -13.73 -2.85
N GLU A 34 2.28 -14.79 -2.43
CA GLU A 34 2.09 -16.01 -3.24
C GLU A 34 1.35 -15.68 -4.54
N ALA A 35 0.21 -14.98 -4.45
CA ALA A 35 -0.55 -14.56 -5.62
C ALA A 35 0.24 -13.63 -6.56
N LEU A 36 1.04 -12.70 -6.00
CA LEU A 36 1.92 -11.83 -6.79
C LEU A 36 3.01 -12.60 -7.52
N PHE A 37 3.57 -13.64 -6.88
CA PHE A 37 4.58 -14.47 -7.52
C PHE A 37 3.96 -15.27 -8.67
N ASP A 38 2.79 -15.87 -8.47
CA ASP A 38 2.06 -16.57 -9.53
C ASP A 38 1.71 -15.65 -10.71
N GLU A 39 1.34 -14.40 -10.43
CA GLU A 39 1.07 -13.38 -11.46
C GLU A 39 2.35 -12.99 -12.23
N LEU A 40 3.48 -12.83 -11.55
CA LEU A 40 4.77 -12.51 -12.18
C LEU A 40 5.25 -13.61 -13.14
N LEU A 41 4.92 -14.87 -12.87
CA LEU A 41 5.28 -16.01 -13.71
C LEU A 41 4.46 -16.08 -15.00
N LYS A 42 3.38 -15.30 -15.14
CA LYS A 42 2.60 -15.27 -16.37
C LYS A 42 3.37 -14.59 -17.51
N PRO A 43 3.19 -15.04 -18.77
CA PRO A 43 3.80 -14.41 -19.92
C PRO A 43 3.44 -12.92 -20.03
N GLU A 44 2.17 -12.62 -19.85
CA GLU A 44 1.62 -11.26 -19.79
C GLU A 44 1.22 -10.93 -18.37
N THR A 45 1.54 -9.71 -17.96
CA THR A 45 1.28 -9.20 -16.61
C THR A 45 0.00 -8.39 -16.61
N ASP A 46 -0.94 -8.73 -15.73
CA ASP A 46 -2.11 -7.90 -15.47
C ASP A 46 -1.80 -6.85 -14.38
N LEU A 47 -1.71 -5.58 -14.79
CA LEU A 47 -1.46 -4.47 -13.88
C LEU A 47 -2.60 -4.29 -12.85
N GLN A 48 -3.84 -4.67 -13.17
CA GLN A 48 -4.94 -4.63 -12.21
C GLN A 48 -4.77 -5.72 -11.15
N ALA A 49 -4.31 -6.90 -11.54
CA ALA A 49 -3.98 -7.98 -10.62
C ALA A 49 -2.87 -7.54 -9.64
N PHE A 50 -1.81 -6.91 -10.16
CA PHE A 50 -0.75 -6.32 -9.32
C PHE A 50 -1.29 -5.32 -8.30
N ASP A 51 -2.14 -4.37 -8.73
CA ASP A 51 -2.74 -3.41 -7.82
C ASP A 51 -3.56 -4.11 -6.73
N SER A 52 -4.39 -5.09 -7.11
CA SER A 52 -5.25 -5.83 -6.19
C SER A 52 -4.51 -6.64 -5.13
N PHE A 53 -3.38 -7.26 -5.49
CA PHE A 53 -2.59 -8.06 -4.54
C PHE A 53 -1.59 -7.21 -3.74
N LEU A 54 -1.09 -6.11 -4.32
CA LEU A 54 -0.22 -5.18 -3.59
C LEU A 54 -0.98 -4.34 -2.58
N ASP A 55 -2.21 -3.91 -2.89
CA ASP A 55 -2.95 -2.96 -2.06
C ASP A 55 -3.05 -3.39 -0.59
N PRO A 56 -3.45 -4.63 -0.25
CA PRO A 56 -3.53 -5.05 1.15
C PRO A 56 -2.18 -4.95 1.87
N ILE A 57 -1.08 -5.33 1.21
CA ILE A 57 0.26 -5.31 1.81
C ILE A 57 0.71 -3.85 2.03
N ILE A 58 0.60 -3.03 0.98
CA ILE A 58 1.08 -1.65 0.99
C ILE A 58 0.24 -0.78 1.91
N ARG A 59 -1.09 -0.94 1.90
CA ARG A 59 -2.02 -0.18 2.75
C ARG A 59 -1.72 -0.39 4.23
N ILE A 60 -1.49 -1.64 4.66
CA ILE A 60 -1.08 -1.96 6.03
C ILE A 60 0.24 -1.25 6.37
N ARG A 61 1.21 -1.28 5.46
CA ARG A 61 2.54 -0.70 5.69
C ARG A 61 2.55 0.84 5.61
N ALA A 62 1.66 1.44 4.85
CA ALA A 62 1.55 2.88 4.66
C ALA A 62 0.99 3.61 5.89
N VAL A 63 0.12 2.94 6.66
CA VAL A 63 -0.46 3.49 7.90
C VAL A 63 0.46 3.28 9.11
N GLN A 64 1.42 2.36 9.04
CA GLN A 64 2.39 2.14 10.10
C GLN A 64 3.40 3.29 10.18
N THR A 65 3.51 3.92 11.33
CA THR A 65 4.35 5.11 11.54
C THR A 65 5.84 4.80 11.73
N VAL A 66 6.20 3.53 11.84
CA VAL A 66 7.57 3.08 12.16
C VAL A 66 8.39 2.78 10.90
N LEU A 67 7.75 2.59 9.75
CA LEU A 67 8.42 2.29 8.48
C LEU A 67 8.76 3.56 7.70
N ALA A 68 9.99 3.66 7.22
CA ALA A 68 10.34 4.65 6.21
C ALA A 68 9.66 4.31 4.86
N PRO A 69 9.36 5.29 3.99
CA PRO A 69 8.73 5.04 2.69
C PRO A 69 9.45 3.96 1.85
N ALA A 70 10.78 4.04 1.77
CA ALA A 70 11.60 3.06 1.05
C ALA A 70 11.49 1.65 1.64
N GLN A 71 11.34 1.53 2.96
CA GLN A 71 11.13 0.22 3.60
C GLN A 71 9.75 -0.34 3.28
N ALA A 72 8.71 0.50 3.26
CA ALA A 72 7.33 0.10 2.99
C ALA A 72 7.12 -0.48 1.58
N VAL A 73 7.87 -0.01 0.59
CA VAL A 73 7.75 -0.46 -0.82
C VAL A 73 8.90 -1.33 -1.29
N GLY A 74 10.11 -1.17 -0.73
CA GLY A 74 11.34 -1.77 -1.27
C GLY A 74 11.48 -3.29 -1.13
N PHE A 75 10.49 -3.95 -0.53
CA PHE A 75 10.50 -5.41 -0.39
C PHE A 75 10.37 -6.14 -1.73
N THR A 76 9.78 -5.49 -2.75
CA THR A 76 9.66 -6.02 -4.11
C THR A 76 11.03 -6.31 -4.72
N TYR A 77 12.03 -5.47 -4.44
CA TYR A 77 13.40 -5.66 -4.91
C TYR A 77 14.13 -6.85 -4.26
N PHE A 78 13.67 -7.35 -3.10
CA PHE A 78 14.26 -8.54 -2.51
C PHE A 78 14.09 -9.77 -3.41
N LEU A 79 13.05 -9.79 -4.23
CA LEU A 79 12.81 -10.87 -5.19
C LEU A 79 13.94 -10.97 -6.22
N LYS A 80 14.45 -9.83 -6.73
CA LYS A 80 15.59 -9.82 -7.66
C LYS A 80 16.83 -10.50 -7.06
N LYS A 81 17.09 -10.23 -5.78
CA LYS A 81 18.22 -10.84 -5.07
C LYS A 81 18.05 -12.36 -4.96
N VAL A 82 16.87 -12.82 -4.53
CA VAL A 82 16.56 -14.26 -4.40
C VAL A 82 16.71 -14.96 -5.75
N ILE A 83 16.13 -14.41 -6.82
CA ILE A 83 16.20 -15.01 -8.16
C ILE A 83 17.65 -15.14 -8.65
N ARG A 84 18.47 -14.10 -8.48
CA ARG A 84 19.88 -14.16 -8.86
C ARG A 84 20.67 -15.19 -8.06
N GLU A 85 20.35 -15.36 -6.78
CA GLU A 85 21.00 -16.36 -5.92
C GLU A 85 20.63 -17.79 -6.35
N GLU A 86 19.36 -18.04 -6.67
CA GLU A 86 18.88 -19.36 -7.11
C GLU A 86 19.33 -19.71 -8.55
N LEU A 87 19.44 -18.73 -9.44
CA LEU A 87 19.79 -18.95 -10.85
C LEU A 87 21.30 -18.87 -11.15
N LYS A 88 22.13 -18.52 -10.16
CA LYS A 88 23.58 -18.23 -10.34
C LYS A 88 24.37 -19.30 -11.09
N GLY A 89 23.97 -20.57 -11.02
CA GLY A 89 24.61 -21.68 -11.71
C GLY A 89 23.86 -22.22 -12.94
N ALA A 90 22.66 -21.70 -13.22
CA ALA A 90 21.80 -22.15 -14.32
C ALA A 90 21.87 -21.22 -15.55
N LEU A 91 22.31 -19.97 -15.37
CA LEU A 91 22.47 -19.00 -16.44
C LEU A 91 23.76 -19.31 -17.22
N SER A 92 23.64 -19.71 -18.48
CA SER A 92 24.79 -20.18 -19.26
C SER A 92 24.94 -19.53 -20.64
N GLY A 93 23.98 -18.68 -21.04
CA GLY A 93 24.02 -17.98 -22.33
C GLY A 93 23.41 -16.57 -22.30
N GLU A 94 23.55 -15.86 -23.42
CA GLU A 94 22.99 -14.52 -23.63
C GLU A 94 21.45 -14.52 -23.54
N ASP A 95 20.79 -15.57 -24.04
CA ASP A 95 19.34 -15.72 -23.97
C ASP A 95 18.82 -15.83 -22.53
N ASP A 96 19.52 -16.58 -21.67
CA ASP A 96 19.17 -16.71 -20.25
C ASP A 96 19.30 -15.37 -19.52
N LEU A 97 20.36 -14.60 -19.85
CA LEU A 97 20.59 -13.27 -19.29
C LEU A 97 19.52 -12.28 -19.76
N ASN A 98 19.15 -12.32 -21.04
CA ASN A 98 18.07 -11.49 -21.59
C ASN A 98 16.72 -11.82 -20.95
N ALA A 99 16.41 -13.10 -20.74
CA ALA A 99 15.20 -13.53 -20.04
C ALA A 99 15.17 -13.05 -18.59
N LEU A 100 16.30 -13.16 -17.87
CA LEU A 100 16.42 -12.63 -16.51
C LEU A 100 16.21 -11.12 -16.46
N LEU A 101 16.85 -10.37 -17.37
CA LEU A 101 16.68 -8.91 -17.44
C LEU A 101 15.23 -8.52 -17.74
N ALA A 102 14.57 -9.20 -18.68
CA ALA A 102 13.16 -8.99 -18.98
C ALA A 102 12.27 -9.26 -17.75
N PHE A 103 12.57 -10.31 -16.98
CA PHE A 103 11.86 -10.60 -15.73
C PHE A 103 12.11 -9.54 -14.65
N GLU A 104 13.34 -9.04 -14.55
CA GLU A 104 13.67 -7.97 -13.60
C GLU A 104 12.97 -6.65 -13.91
N LEU A 105 12.72 -6.35 -15.18
CA LEU A 105 11.90 -5.20 -15.60
C LEU A 105 10.45 -5.34 -15.10
N LYS A 106 9.86 -6.54 -15.17
CA LYS A 106 8.52 -6.79 -14.58
C LYS A 106 8.49 -6.51 -13.07
N ILE A 107 9.57 -6.82 -12.35
CA ILE A 107 9.68 -6.50 -10.92
C ILE A 107 9.81 -4.98 -10.69
N ASP A 108 10.43 -4.25 -11.60
CA ASP A 108 10.48 -2.78 -11.52
C ASP A 108 9.08 -2.18 -11.69
N ASP A 109 8.29 -2.67 -12.64
CA ASP A 109 6.88 -2.26 -12.83
C ASP A 109 6.02 -2.56 -11.59
N LEU A 110 6.22 -3.73 -10.98
CA LEU A 110 5.60 -4.08 -9.70
C LEU A 110 5.98 -3.08 -8.60
N SER A 111 7.24 -2.66 -8.55
CA SER A 111 7.75 -1.71 -7.56
C SER A 111 7.16 -0.31 -7.74
N LEU A 112 6.98 0.13 -9.00
CA LEU A 112 6.31 1.39 -9.30
C LEU A 112 4.83 1.35 -8.93
N THR A 113 4.14 0.24 -9.20
CA THR A 113 2.75 0.02 -8.77
C THR A 113 2.63 0.10 -7.25
N ALA A 114 3.52 -0.57 -6.52
CA ALA A 114 3.59 -0.50 -5.06
C ALA A 114 3.79 0.93 -4.53
N PHE A 115 4.64 1.71 -5.19
CA PHE A 115 4.88 3.11 -4.85
C PHE A 115 3.64 3.99 -5.08
N ASN A 116 2.91 3.78 -6.18
CA ASN A 116 1.67 4.51 -6.46
C ASN A 116 0.62 4.26 -5.37
N ILE A 117 0.42 2.99 -4.97
CA ILE A 117 -0.51 2.63 -3.90
C ILE A 117 -0.10 3.26 -2.57
N TYR A 118 1.20 3.20 -2.24
CA TYR A 118 1.72 3.80 -1.01
C TYR A 118 1.41 5.29 -0.96
N THR A 119 1.67 6.01 -2.06
CA THR A 119 1.44 7.46 -2.17
C THR A 119 -0.05 7.79 -1.99
N LYS A 120 -0.95 7.09 -2.69
CA LYS A 120 -2.41 7.23 -2.52
C LYS A 120 -2.84 7.04 -1.06
N CYS A 121 -2.30 6.03 -0.38
CA CYS A 121 -2.60 5.78 1.03
C CYS A 121 -2.13 6.92 1.94
N ARG A 122 -0.91 7.43 1.71
CA ARG A 122 -0.34 8.54 2.51
C ARG A 122 -1.08 9.85 2.29
N GLU A 123 -1.52 10.12 1.07
CA GLU A 123 -2.35 11.27 0.74
C GLU A 123 -3.70 11.19 1.46
N ALA A 124 -4.38 10.04 1.40
CA ALA A 124 -5.65 9.84 2.09
C ALA A 124 -5.52 10.04 3.61
N VAL A 125 -4.46 9.50 4.23
CA VAL A 125 -4.18 9.72 5.67
C VAL A 125 -3.95 11.20 5.97
N SER A 126 -3.25 11.91 5.10
CA SER A 126 -2.98 13.35 5.29
C SER A 126 -4.25 14.19 5.15
N GLN A 127 -5.10 13.89 4.17
CA GLN A 127 -6.40 14.54 3.99
C GLN A 127 -7.32 14.30 5.20
N LEU A 128 -7.36 13.08 5.73
CA LEU A 128 -8.12 12.76 6.94
C LEU A 128 -7.66 13.61 8.14
N ARG A 129 -6.35 13.79 8.31
CA ARG A 129 -5.80 14.65 9.40
C ARG A 129 -6.24 16.10 9.24
N VAL A 130 -6.12 16.66 8.04
CA VAL A 130 -6.53 18.05 7.77
C VAL A 130 -8.03 18.24 8.04
N ASN A 131 -8.86 17.33 7.54
CA ASN A 131 -10.31 17.38 7.74
C ASN A 131 -10.69 17.25 9.22
N LEU A 132 -10.00 16.38 9.97
CA LEU A 132 -10.21 16.20 11.39
C LEU A 132 -9.89 17.47 12.18
N GLU A 133 -8.76 18.12 11.89
CA GLU A 133 -8.40 19.39 12.54
C GLU A 133 -9.39 20.51 12.18
N ARG A 134 -9.77 20.64 10.90
CA ARG A 134 -10.80 21.60 10.47
C ARG A 134 -12.11 21.41 11.22
N ASN A 135 -12.57 20.16 11.34
CA ASN A 135 -13.81 19.82 12.04
C ASN A 135 -13.71 20.06 13.55
N ARG A 136 -12.55 19.81 14.17
CA ARG A 136 -12.30 20.14 15.59
C ARG A 136 -12.39 21.63 15.83
N ILE A 137 -11.73 22.43 15.00
CA ILE A 137 -11.74 23.89 15.06
C ILE A 137 -13.17 24.40 14.88
N TYR A 138 -13.86 23.99 13.83
CA TYR A 138 -15.25 24.38 13.57
C TYR A 138 -16.17 24.06 14.75
N LYS A 139 -16.11 22.83 15.30
CA LYS A 139 -16.90 22.43 16.46
C LYS A 139 -16.57 23.25 17.71
N ALA A 140 -15.31 23.63 17.92
CA ALA A 140 -14.93 24.48 19.04
C ALA A 140 -15.51 25.89 18.91
N PHE A 141 -15.43 26.49 17.73
CA PHE A 141 -16.01 27.82 17.45
C PHE A 141 -17.53 27.82 17.52
N SER A 142 -18.20 26.80 16.98
CA SER A 142 -19.66 26.61 17.09
C SER A 142 -20.09 26.51 18.57
N ARG A 143 -19.41 25.69 19.39
CA ARG A 143 -19.70 25.58 20.83
C ARG A 143 -19.46 26.87 21.61
N ALA A 144 -18.57 27.74 21.14
CA ALA A 144 -18.31 29.05 21.72
C ALA A 144 -19.29 30.13 21.24
N GLY A 145 -20.26 29.80 20.37
CA GLY A 145 -21.20 30.76 19.79
C GLY A 145 -20.55 31.76 18.82
N LEU A 146 -19.37 31.43 18.29
CA LEU A 146 -18.58 32.29 17.39
C LEU A 146 -18.86 31.99 15.91
N VAL A 147 -19.70 31.00 15.61
CA VAL A 147 -20.12 30.59 14.28
C VAL A 147 -21.63 30.39 14.31
N ASP A 148 -22.36 31.21 13.55
CA ASP A 148 -23.78 30.97 13.28
C ASP A 148 -23.88 29.93 12.16
N GLU A 149 -24.69 28.88 12.37
CA GLU A 149 -25.09 27.97 11.31
C GLU A 149 -25.93 28.78 10.31
N ILE A 150 -25.36 29.16 9.17
CA ILE A 150 -26.15 29.66 8.05
C ILE A 150 -27.01 28.47 7.60
N PRO A 151 -28.36 28.54 7.70
CA PRO A 151 -29.21 27.45 7.27
C PRO A 151 -28.95 27.15 5.80
N ASP A 152 -28.75 25.87 5.47
CA ASP A 152 -28.55 25.37 4.10
C ASP A 152 -29.86 25.37 3.27
N ASP A 153 -30.82 26.22 3.64
CA ASP A 153 -32.00 26.50 2.85
C ASP A 153 -31.67 27.71 1.95
N GLY A 154 -31.35 27.41 0.69
CA GLY A 154 -31.32 28.40 -0.38
C GLY A 154 -32.62 29.23 -0.41
N PRO A 155 -32.61 30.42 -1.02
CA PRO A 155 -33.73 31.33 -0.94
C PRO A 155 -34.97 30.66 -1.53
N ASP A 156 -35.94 30.38 -0.67
CA ASP A 156 -37.28 29.98 -1.07
C ASP A 156 -37.86 31.17 -1.84
N LEU A 157 -37.74 31.13 -3.16
CA LEU A 157 -38.38 32.07 -4.07
C LEU A 157 -39.88 31.88 -3.90
N LYS A 158 -40.46 32.68 -3.00
CA LYS A 158 -41.91 32.83 -2.90
C LYS A 158 -42.42 33.30 -4.25
N GLU A 159 -43.04 32.40 -5.01
CA GLU A 159 -43.88 32.76 -6.14
C GLU A 159 -45.06 33.59 -5.60
N GLU A 160 -44.96 34.91 -5.72
CA GLU A 160 -46.12 35.79 -5.61
C GLU A 160 -47.03 35.51 -6.80
N LYS A 161 -48.12 34.79 -6.55
CA LYS A 161 -49.29 34.78 -7.43
C LYS A 161 -49.94 36.15 -7.38
N GLN A 162 -50.04 36.80 -8.55
CA GLN A 162 -51.01 37.86 -8.80
C GLN A 162 -51.70 37.59 -10.14
#